data_AF-A0ABD4Y522-F1
#
_entry.id   AF-A0ABD4Y522-F1
#
_cell.length_a   1.000
_cell.length_b   1.000
_cell.length_c   1.000
_cell.angle_alpha   90.00
_cell.angle_beta   90.00
_cell.angle_gamma   90.00
#
_symmetry.space_group_name_H-M   'P 1'
#
loop_
_entity.id
_entity.type
_entity.pdbx_description
1 polymer ?
#
loop_
_entity_poly.entity_id
_entity_poly.type
_entity_poly.pdbx_seq_one_letter_code
_entity_poly.pdbx_strand_id
1 'polypeptide(L)'
;DGCYAFNDFHAAMAFACAGRDDLLDLLHDAQRRACGRADDNARFTALVGAPAVAAVEAFVEGDHARCIDRLRGIRNQAQLFGGSHAQRDLIDQTLIVAAQRAGQQGLTRALQRERLMLAEQRRMQ
;
A
#
# COMPACT_ATOMS: atom_id res chain seq x y z
N ASP A 1 -11.24 -9.58 -5.19
CA ASP A 1 -10.81 -10.79 -5.95
C ASP A 1 -9.39 -11.27 -5.65
N GLY A 2 -8.56 -10.48 -4.94
CA GLY A 2 -7.18 -10.90 -4.63
C GLY A 2 -6.30 -11.02 -5.88
N CYS A 3 -6.69 -10.37 -6.98
CA CYS A 3 -5.99 -10.46 -8.27
C CYS A 3 -5.12 -9.24 -8.59
N TYR A 4 -5.37 -8.11 -7.91
CA TYR A 4 -4.66 -6.85 -8.13
C TYR A 4 -4.42 -6.15 -6.78
N ALA A 5 -3.17 -6.11 -6.34
CA ALA A 5 -2.79 -5.55 -5.04
C ALA A 5 -3.18 -4.07 -4.89
N PHE A 6 -3.20 -3.31 -5.99
CA PHE A 6 -3.70 -1.93 -5.95
C PHE A 6 -5.20 -1.85 -5.67
N ASN A 7 -6.01 -2.71 -6.30
CA ASN A 7 -7.46 -2.71 -6.07
C ASN A 7 -7.76 -3.10 -4.62
N ASP A 8 -7.06 -4.09 -4.10
CA ASP A 8 -7.18 -4.51 -2.70
C ASP A 8 -6.76 -3.38 -1.75
N PHE A 9 -5.66 -2.68 -2.03
CA PHE A 9 -5.22 -1.51 -1.26
C PHE A 9 -6.26 -0.39 -1.26
N HIS A 10 -6.79 -0.04 -2.43
CA HIS A 10 -7.80 1.01 -2.56
C HIS A 10 -9.12 0.63 -1.86
N ALA A 11 -9.55 -0.63 -2.01
CA ALA A 11 -10.72 -1.16 -1.32
C ALA A 11 -10.52 -1.12 0.20
N ALA A 12 -9.37 -1.59 0.70
CA ALA A 12 -9.03 -1.50 2.11
C ALA A 12 -9.07 -0.06 2.63
N MET A 13 -8.57 0.91 1.85
CA MET A 13 -8.64 2.33 2.24
C MET A 13 -10.08 2.80 2.39
N ALA A 14 -10.94 2.48 1.42
CA ALA A 14 -12.35 2.85 1.48
C ALA A 14 -13.06 2.18 2.66
N PHE A 15 -12.82 0.88 2.88
CA PHE A 15 -13.48 0.10 3.91
C PHE A 15 -13.03 0.50 5.31
N ALA A 16 -11.72 0.60 5.55
CA ALA A 16 -11.16 0.98 6.84
C ALA A 16 -11.58 2.40 7.24
N CYS A 17 -11.51 3.37 6.30
CA CYS A 17 -11.96 4.74 6.58
C CYS A 17 -13.48 4.84 6.84
N ALA A 18 -14.28 3.90 6.32
CA ALA A 18 -15.72 3.83 6.54
C ALA A 18 -16.12 2.98 7.76
N GLY A 19 -15.17 2.39 8.49
CA GLY A 19 -15.45 1.46 9.60
C GLY A 19 -16.21 0.20 9.16
N ARG A 20 -15.96 -0.26 7.92
CA ARG A 20 -16.62 -1.43 7.31
C ARG A 20 -15.77 -2.67 7.48
N ASP A 21 -15.65 -3.11 8.73
CA ASP A 21 -14.87 -4.29 9.10
C ASP A 21 -15.36 -5.55 8.39
N ASP A 22 -16.68 -5.64 8.14
CA ASP A 22 -17.28 -6.73 7.36
C ASP A 22 -16.74 -6.82 5.92
N LEU A 23 -16.45 -5.67 5.30
CA LEU A 23 -15.85 -5.64 3.95
C LEU A 23 -14.34 -5.88 3.98
N LEU A 24 -13.65 -5.49 5.06
CA LEU A 24 -12.24 -5.85 5.27
C LEU A 24 -12.10 -7.36 5.46
N ASP A 25 -12.97 -7.99 6.23
CA ASP A 25 -13.00 -9.44 6.40
C ASP A 25 -13.20 -10.16 5.08
N LEU A 26 -14.16 -9.71 4.25
CA LEU A 26 -14.37 -10.24 2.91
C LEU A 26 -13.15 -10.07 1.99
N LEU A 27 -12.40 -8.97 2.15
CA LEU A 27 -11.17 -8.73 1.41
C LEU A 27 -10.06 -9.70 1.86
N HIS A 28 -9.86 -9.88 3.17
CA HIS A 28 -8.92 -10.85 3.73
C HIS A 28 -9.24 -12.27 3.28
N ASP A 29 -10.52 -12.66 3.31
CA ASP A 29 -11.03 -13.91 2.78
C ASP A 29 -10.66 -14.12 1.31
N ALA A 30 -10.83 -13.09 0.49
CA ALA A 30 -10.47 -13.13 -0.92
C ALA A 30 -8.95 -13.30 -1.11
N GLN A 31 -8.13 -12.60 -0.32
CA GLN A 31 -6.67 -12.73 -0.35
C GLN A 31 -6.21 -14.13 0.09
N ARG A 32 -6.82 -14.71 1.14
CA ARG A 32 -6.53 -16.09 1.57
C ARG A 32 -6.84 -17.11 0.49
N ARG A 33 -7.99 -16.97 -0.19
CA ARG A 33 -8.33 -17.81 -1.35
C ARG A 33 -7.33 -17.64 -2.49
N ALA A 34 -6.89 -16.41 -2.77
CA ALA A 34 -5.90 -16.12 -3.80
C ALA A 34 -4.53 -16.76 -3.48
N CYS A 35 -4.06 -16.67 -2.24
CA CYS A 35 -2.81 -17.30 -1.79
C CYS A 35 -2.86 -18.83 -1.81
N GLY A 36 -4.04 -19.45 -1.76
CA GLY A 36 -4.21 -20.90 -1.89
C GLY A 36 -4.08 -21.44 -3.31
N ARG A 37 -3.95 -20.57 -4.32
CA ARG A 37 -3.71 -20.96 -5.71
C ARG A 37 -2.21 -21.21 -5.94
N ALA A 38 -1.88 -22.07 -6.90
CA ALA A 38 -0.48 -22.31 -7.31
C ALA A 38 -0.13 -21.49 -8.56
N ASP A 39 -0.32 -20.17 -8.49
CA ASP A 39 -0.10 -19.24 -9.60
C ASP A 39 0.72 -18.01 -9.17
N ASP A 40 1.15 -17.20 -10.14
CA ASP A 40 1.88 -15.95 -9.86
C ASP A 40 1.09 -14.99 -8.97
N ASN A 41 -0.24 -15.07 -9.06
CA ASN A 41 -1.14 -14.23 -8.29
C ASN A 41 -1.09 -14.56 -6.79
N ALA A 42 -0.94 -15.82 -6.41
CA ALA A 42 -0.75 -16.22 -5.02
C ALA A 42 0.54 -15.62 -4.44
N ARG A 43 1.66 -15.74 -5.16
CA ARG A 43 2.94 -15.15 -4.74
C ARG A 43 2.83 -13.64 -4.61
N PHE A 44 2.18 -12.99 -5.57
CA PHE A 44 2.02 -11.56 -5.60
C PHE A 44 1.10 -11.04 -4.47
N THR A 45 0.00 -11.72 -4.20
CA THR A 45 -0.89 -11.40 -3.08
C THR A 45 -0.14 -11.51 -1.75
N ALA A 46 0.66 -12.56 -1.56
CA ALA A 46 1.44 -12.73 -0.33
C ALA A 46 2.54 -11.69 -0.15
N LEU A 47 3.27 -11.34 -1.22
CA LEU A 47 4.40 -10.41 -1.15
C LEU A 47 3.97 -8.93 -1.12
N VAL A 48 2.84 -8.61 -1.73
CA VAL A 48 2.43 -7.22 -2.00
C VAL A 48 1.03 -6.93 -1.50
N GLY A 49 0.03 -7.71 -1.93
CA GLY A 49 -1.38 -7.46 -1.63
C GLY A 49 -1.70 -7.45 -0.13
N ALA A 50 -1.34 -8.51 0.59
CA ALA A 50 -1.64 -8.65 2.02
C ALA A 50 -0.87 -7.62 2.88
N PRO A 51 0.44 -7.37 2.67
CA PRO A 51 1.13 -6.29 3.36
C PRO A 51 0.55 -4.90 3.07
N ALA A 52 0.03 -4.66 1.87
CA ALA A 52 -0.59 -3.39 1.50
C ALA A 52 -1.89 -3.15 2.28
N VAL A 53 -2.77 -4.15 2.36
CA VAL A 53 -4.02 -4.08 3.16
C VAL A 53 -3.69 -3.86 4.64
N ALA A 54 -2.76 -4.64 5.19
CA ALA A 54 -2.32 -4.49 6.58
C ALA A 54 -1.71 -3.10 6.89
N ALA A 55 -1.06 -2.48 5.90
CA ALA A 55 -0.53 -1.13 6.04
C ALA A 55 -1.62 -0.07 6.13
N VAL A 56 -2.73 -0.25 5.39
CA VAL A 56 -3.89 0.65 5.43
C VAL A 56 -4.59 0.58 6.77
N GLU A 57 -4.85 -0.63 7.27
CA GLU A 57 -5.46 -0.84 8.59
C GLU A 57 -4.62 -0.17 9.68
N ALA A 58 -3.30 -0.40 9.67
CA ALA A 58 -2.36 0.26 10.58
C ALA A 58 -2.43 1.80 10.50
N PHE A 59 -2.57 2.34 9.29
CA PHE A 59 -2.69 3.77 9.09
C PHE A 59 -3.96 4.35 9.73
N VAL A 60 -5.11 3.67 9.56
CA VAL A 60 -6.41 4.09 10.09
C VAL A 60 -6.48 3.92 11.61
N GLU A 61 -5.89 2.84 12.14
CA GLU A 61 -5.77 2.59 13.59
C GLU A 61 -4.84 3.57 14.32
N GLY A 62 -4.06 4.38 13.59
CA GLY A 62 -3.08 5.29 14.17
C GLY A 62 -1.70 4.65 14.46
N ASP A 63 -1.53 3.37 14.15
CA ASP A 63 -0.24 2.66 14.23
C ASP A 63 0.64 2.98 13.01
N HIS A 64 1.12 4.23 13.00
CA HIS A 64 1.89 4.76 11.89
C HIS A 64 3.27 4.11 11.73
N ALA A 65 3.85 3.59 12.81
CA ALA A 65 5.10 2.84 12.74
C ALA A 65 4.90 1.53 11.97
N ARG A 66 3.86 0.75 12.30
CA ARG A 66 3.53 -0.48 11.57
C ARG A 66 3.20 -0.18 10.11
N CYS A 67 2.44 0.88 9.84
CA CYS A 67 2.17 1.33 8.47
C CYS A 67 3.46 1.56 7.67
N ILE A 68 4.41 2.30 8.23
CA ILE A 68 5.71 2.59 7.60
C ILE A 68 6.45 1.29 7.29
N ASP A 69 6.56 0.38 8.25
CA ASP A 69 7.31 -0.87 8.08
C ASP A 69 6.73 -1.73 6.96
N ARG A 70 5.39 -1.86 6.90
CA ARG A 70 4.71 -2.61 5.85
C ARG A 70 4.90 -1.97 4.48
N LEU A 71 4.67 -0.66 4.35
CA LEU A 71 4.81 0.03 3.06
C LEU A 71 6.25 0.03 2.56
N ARG A 72 7.25 0.22 3.44
CA ARG A 72 8.66 0.16 3.06
C ARG A 72 9.07 -1.22 2.56
N GLY A 73 8.54 -2.30 3.16
CA GLY A 73 8.81 -3.68 2.74
C GLY A 73 8.37 -3.97 1.31
N ILE A 74 7.33 -3.30 0.83
CA ILE A 74 6.76 -3.51 -0.52
C ILE A 74 7.08 -2.39 -1.51
N ARG A 75 7.65 -1.28 -1.06
CA ARG A 75 7.91 -0.09 -1.90
C ARG A 75 8.86 -0.37 -3.06
N ASN A 76 9.91 -1.17 -2.86
CA ASN A 76 10.82 -1.55 -3.95
C ASN A 76 10.18 -2.55 -4.93
N GLN A 77 9.05 -3.13 -4.53
CA GLN A 77 8.23 -4.03 -5.33
C GLN A 77 7.00 -3.29 -5.90
N ALA A 78 6.95 -1.96 -5.80
CA ALA A 78 5.83 -1.14 -6.28
C ALA A 78 5.58 -1.25 -7.78
N GLN A 79 6.55 -1.69 -8.58
CA GLN A 79 6.31 -2.00 -9.99
C GLN A 79 5.41 -3.23 -10.18
N LEU A 80 5.44 -4.16 -9.22
CA LEU A 80 4.60 -5.35 -9.23
C LEU A 80 3.15 -5.03 -8.86
N PHE A 81 2.87 -3.95 -8.11
CA PHE A 81 1.50 -3.57 -7.69
C PHE A 81 0.48 -3.54 -8.85
N GLY A 82 0.98 -3.39 -10.08
CA GLY A 82 0.17 -3.05 -11.23
C GLY A 82 -0.29 -1.59 -11.14
N GLY A 83 -0.74 -1.03 -12.26
CA GLY A 83 -1.41 0.25 -12.25
C GLY A 83 -0.62 1.47 -12.71
N SER A 84 -1.36 2.57 -12.87
CA SER A 84 -0.84 3.83 -13.38
C SER A 84 0.07 4.54 -12.37
N HIS A 85 0.75 5.59 -12.81
CA HIS A 85 1.61 6.38 -11.92
C HIS A 85 0.83 7.02 -10.76
N ALA A 86 -0.41 7.46 -11.00
CA ALA A 86 -1.26 8.04 -9.95
C ALA A 86 -1.60 7.03 -8.85
N GLN A 87 -1.75 5.76 -9.21
CA GLN A 87 -2.06 4.69 -8.27
C GLN A 87 -0.88 4.39 -7.34
N ARG A 88 0.33 4.33 -7.90
CA ARG A 88 1.58 4.21 -7.12
C ARG A 88 1.85 5.44 -6.25
N ASP A 89 1.51 6.64 -6.73
CA ASP A 89 1.68 7.89 -5.99
C ASP A 89 0.89 7.88 -4.66
N LEU A 90 -0.26 7.20 -4.62
CA LEU A 90 -1.05 7.07 -3.39
C LEU A 90 -0.29 6.33 -2.28
N ILE A 91 0.49 5.30 -2.63
CA ILE A 91 1.33 4.57 -1.67
C ILE A 91 2.41 5.48 -1.09
N ASP A 92 3.10 6.24 -1.94
CA ASP A 92 4.12 7.20 -1.51
C ASP A 92 3.51 8.30 -0.63
N GLN A 93 2.33 8.80 -0.97
CA GLN A 93 1.61 9.78 -0.16
C GLN A 93 1.22 9.23 1.22
N THR A 94 0.64 8.02 1.28
CA THR A 94 0.30 7.38 2.55
C THR A 94 1.54 7.15 3.42
N LEU A 95 2.64 6.69 2.83
CA LEU A 95 3.91 6.50 3.54
C LEU A 95 4.49 7.82 4.07
N ILE A 96 4.44 8.90 3.29
CA ILE A 96 4.86 10.24 3.71
C ILE A 96 4.03 10.71 4.91
N VAL A 97 2.71 10.57 4.85
CA VAL A 97 1.82 10.99 5.95
C VAL A 97 2.03 10.13 7.19
N ALA A 98 2.22 8.81 7.04
CA ALA A 98 2.53 7.92 8.15
C ALA A 98 3.85 8.33 8.82
N ALA A 99 4.90 8.60 8.04
CA ALA A 99 6.18 9.09 8.56
C ALA A 99 6.05 10.43 9.29
N GLN A 100 5.24 11.36 8.78
CA GLN A 100 4.96 12.63 9.45
C GLN A 100 4.28 12.42 10.80
N ARG A 101 3.20 11.62 10.83
CA ARG A 101 2.43 11.37 12.06
C ARG A 101 3.21 10.55 13.09
N ALA A 102 4.15 9.71 12.65
CA ALA A 102 5.07 9.00 13.53
C ALA A 102 6.27 9.86 14.02
N GLY A 103 6.36 11.14 13.63
CA GLY A 103 7.48 12.02 14.00
C GLY A 103 8.81 11.69 13.30
N GLN A 104 8.81 10.85 12.27
CA GLN A 104 10.00 10.42 11.51
C GLN A 104 10.40 11.48 10.48
N GLN A 105 10.90 12.64 10.96
CA GLN A 105 11.18 13.80 10.11
C GLN A 105 12.24 13.52 9.02
N GLY A 106 13.28 12.75 9.35
CA GLY A 106 14.33 12.37 8.40
C GLY A 106 13.76 11.58 7.23
N LEU A 107 12.96 10.55 7.53
CA LEU A 107 12.27 9.73 6.55
C LEU A 107 11.28 10.56 5.71
N THR A 108 10.49 11.41 6.35
CA THR A 108 9.54 12.31 5.67
C THR A 108 10.23 13.13 4.58
N ARG A 109 11.34 13.80 4.93
CA ARG A 109 12.08 14.66 4.00
C ARG A 109 12.67 13.86 2.83
N ALA A 110 13.19 12.67 3.11
CA ALA A 110 13.74 11.79 2.07
C ALA A 110 12.65 11.39 1.07
N LEU A 111 11.51 10.90 1.56
CA LEU A 111 10.39 10.46 0.71
C LEU A 111 9.80 11.61 -0.13
N GLN A 112 9.64 12.80 0.45
CA GLN A 112 9.16 13.97 -0.29
C GLN A 112 10.10 14.36 -1.43
N ARG A 113 11.41 14.33 -1.20
CA ARG A 113 12.41 14.60 -2.24
C ARG A 113 12.37 13.56 -3.35
N GLU A 114 12.31 12.29 -3.00
CA GLU A 114 12.17 11.20 -3.97
C GLU A 114 10.93 11.37 -4.85
N ARG A 115 9.77 11.69 -4.24
CA ARG A 115 8.53 11.93 -4.96
C ARG A 115 8.62 13.11 -5.94
N LEU A 116 9.28 14.20 -5.54
CA LEU A 116 9.52 15.36 -6.43
C LEU A 116 10.42 14.98 -7.62
N MET A 117 11.53 14.29 -7.37
CA MET A 117 12.43 13.84 -8.43
C MET A 117 11.72 12.94 -9.45
N LEU A 118 10.90 12.00 -8.96
CA LEU A 118 10.09 11.14 -9.84
C LEU A 118 9.06 11.94 -10.66
N ALA A 119 8.50 13.01 -10.10
CA ALA A 119 7.56 13.87 -10.82
C ALA A 119 8.25 14.69 -11.93
N GLU A 120 9.46 15.18 -11.67
CA GLU A 120 10.28 15.90 -12.66
C GLU A 120 10.70 14.97 -13.79
N GLN A 121 11.19 13.76 -13.48
CA GLN A 121 11.54 12.75 -14.47
C GLN A 121 10.39 12.39 -15.41
N ARG A 122 9.14 12.38 -14.89
CA ARG A 122 7.94 12.13 -15.70
C ARG A 122 7.57 13.28 -16.62
N ARG A 123 7.92 14.53 -16.27
CA ARG A 123 7.63 15.72 -17.10
C ARG A 123 8.61 15.87 -18.27
N MET A 124 9.78 15.25 -18.16
CA MET A 124 10.83 15.29 -19.19
C MET A 124 10.72 14.16 -20.23
N GLN A 125 9.83 13.19 -20.01
CA GLN A 125 9.49 12.10 -20.94
C GLN A 125 8.25 12.47 -21.73
#